data_AF-A0A016U3H2-F1
#
_entry.id   AF-A0A016U3H2-F1
#
_cell.length_a   1.000
_cell.length_b   1.000
_cell.length_c   1.000
_cell.angle_alpha   90.00
_cell.angle_beta   90.00
_cell.angle_gamma   90.00
#
_symmetry.space_group_name_H-M   'P 1'
#
loop_
_entity.id
_entity.type
_entity.pdbx_description
1 polymer ?
#
loop_
_entity_poly.entity_id
_entity_poly.type
_entity_poly.pdbx_seq_one_letter_code
_entity_poly.pdbx_strand_id
1 'polypeptide(L)'
;MSTGVTQCIEEPGFKELTPAAWWRRVLRLDRLQYFGAGDDITCEPADQHCTFPIEKPVFIDIPDVSTKNSIRKSCDSATKISLRGESIFTADGLSDMFFEWLFNVEKLEMCIAIENTNFTGIAIKNENITGSCKGPILRVVNNPKLEYFSISRTLVKNWKSVPNALRVRGNKKLSGHDLTRLKKTKNKTGYNWDLQEVGECGIPRPFSSFEELDPTCISFYGPLIVGPEVKAVRYRSSEIHRFNYTGCIQIEKTKIKDVTFLLAFSKFQPLQNCPQCECMGGEVSEHYLSGSAGCSFVYGDLIIANWKVIPKNVENLRGIQTIEGRLIIANNSGLKEFNYFSSLKEVGILDDHEVAIIVKNNPVLKRLPMPNLVDIELKKENKRVKLINNPVLDTSIPKTTTLEQQATTAVQQVQTATKRAKTVTQKTRDVVHQTKVMEKKKTVMVFPKGDITITTEKSSLERDKELAEEEKHDAALVERVKASTNKKWIWILTLAFLVLLVLTFAGVCVVFRIKRVSSGLPPPPYSLNKRSREQLTSVCQLAVVIVK
;
A
#
# COMPACT_ATOMS: atom_id res chain seq x y z
N MET A 1 -58.27 43.21 26.66
CA MET A 1 -59.28 43.25 25.57
C MET A 1 -58.60 42.68 24.32
N SER A 2 -58.64 41.35 24.16
CA SER A 2 -59.58 40.56 23.34
C SER A 2 -58.97 40.30 21.95
N THR A 3 -58.22 39.22 21.72
CA THR A 3 -58.61 37.83 21.39
C THR A 3 -59.40 37.69 20.09
N GLY A 4 -58.76 37.12 19.06
CA GLY A 4 -59.37 36.63 17.83
C GLY A 4 -59.37 35.11 17.82
N VAL A 5 -60.56 34.55 18.00
CA VAL A 5 -60.95 33.15 17.88
C VAL A 5 -61.18 32.82 16.40
N THR A 6 -60.84 31.62 15.95
CA THR A 6 -61.43 31.08 14.71
C THR A 6 -61.92 29.66 14.99
N GLN A 7 -63.22 29.49 14.76
CA GLN A 7 -64.04 28.31 15.00
C GLN A 7 -63.64 27.12 14.12
N CYS A 8 -63.70 25.93 14.74
CA CYS A 8 -63.82 24.66 14.06
C CYS A 8 -65.28 24.47 13.59
N ILE A 9 -65.44 24.00 12.34
CA ILE A 9 -66.69 23.41 11.85
C ILE A 9 -66.59 21.90 12.09
N GLU A 10 -67.62 21.35 12.72
CA GLU A 10 -67.83 19.92 12.96
C GLU A 10 -68.27 19.19 11.68
N GLU A 11 -67.75 17.98 11.46
CA GLU A 11 -68.50 16.93 10.77
C GLU A 11 -68.59 15.68 11.68
N PRO A 12 -69.72 14.96 11.66
CA PRO A 12 -70.07 14.01 12.70
C PRO A 12 -69.65 12.58 12.35
N GLY A 13 -69.28 11.83 13.40
CA GLY A 13 -69.41 10.37 13.40
C GLY A 13 -68.08 9.63 13.37
N PHE A 14 -67.42 9.52 14.53
CA PHE A 14 -66.63 8.33 14.85
C PHE A 14 -66.72 8.05 16.35
N LYS A 15 -67.56 7.08 16.70
CA LYS A 15 -67.54 6.45 18.02
C LYS A 15 -66.29 5.58 18.13
N GLU A 16 -65.59 5.77 19.24
CA GLU A 16 -64.67 4.84 19.91
C GLU A 16 -63.73 4.02 19.03
N LEU A 17 -62.55 4.58 18.74
CA LEU A 17 -61.37 3.80 18.41
C LEU A 17 -60.44 3.80 19.62
N THR A 18 -60.12 2.60 20.11
CA THR A 18 -59.23 2.38 21.25
C THR A 18 -57.79 2.81 20.94
N PRO A 19 -56.95 3.10 21.96
CA PRO A 19 -55.56 3.54 21.79
C PRO A 19 -54.68 2.65 20.89
N ALA A 20 -55.07 1.39 20.65
CA ALA A 20 -54.40 0.47 19.74
C ALA A 20 -54.57 0.81 18.25
N ALA A 21 -55.59 1.59 17.87
CA ALA A 21 -55.83 1.99 16.48
C ALA A 21 -54.99 3.21 16.04
N TRP A 22 -54.47 4.00 17.00
CA TRP A 22 -53.64 5.16 16.71
C TRP A 22 -52.21 4.74 16.28
N TRP A 23 -51.70 3.65 16.84
CA TRP A 23 -50.35 3.14 16.54
C TRP A 23 -50.17 2.55 15.13
N ARG A 24 -51.25 2.14 14.45
CA ARG A 24 -51.15 1.59 13.07
C ARG A 24 -51.05 2.65 11.98
N ARG A 25 -51.25 3.94 12.28
CA ARG A 25 -51.31 5.01 11.26
C ARG A 25 -50.04 5.87 11.17
N VAL A 26 -49.08 5.67 12.09
CA VAL A 26 -47.78 6.37 12.07
C VAL A 26 -46.72 5.61 11.23
N LEU A 27 -46.96 4.35 10.85
CA LEU A 27 -46.04 3.53 10.06
C LEU A 27 -46.27 3.56 8.53
N ARG A 28 -46.63 4.71 7.96
CA ARG A 28 -46.76 4.80 6.49
C ARG A 28 -46.40 6.16 5.91
N LEU A 29 -45.13 6.52 6.02
CA LEU A 29 -44.45 7.47 5.12
C LEU A 29 -43.04 6.96 4.78
N ASP A 30 -42.98 5.82 4.08
CA ASP A 30 -41.80 5.42 3.31
C ASP A 30 -41.89 6.10 1.93
N ARG A 31 -41.07 7.15 1.72
CA ARG A 31 -40.54 7.52 0.40
C ARG A 31 -39.49 8.63 0.53
N LEU A 32 -38.24 8.24 0.64
CA LEU A 32 -37.13 8.93 -0.02
C LEU A 32 -36.18 7.84 -0.54
N GLN A 33 -36.33 7.52 -1.83
CA GLN A 33 -35.25 6.92 -2.61
C GLN A 33 -34.41 8.08 -3.12
N TYR A 34 -33.14 8.12 -2.72
CA TYR A 34 -32.09 8.80 -3.48
C TYR A 34 -31.02 7.76 -3.79
N PHE A 35 -30.69 7.64 -5.08
CA PHE A 35 -29.52 6.92 -5.57
C PHE A 35 -28.47 7.97 -5.93
N GLY A 36 -27.41 8.01 -5.14
CA GLY A 36 -26.14 8.63 -5.47
C GLY A 36 -25.04 7.81 -4.80
N ALA A 37 -23.94 7.53 -5.49
CA ALA A 37 -22.81 6.84 -4.89
C ALA A 37 -22.10 7.80 -3.93
N GLY A 38 -22.49 7.78 -2.66
CA GLY A 38 -21.86 8.49 -1.55
C GLY A 38 -21.58 7.53 -0.39
N ASP A 39 -20.83 7.99 0.60
CA ASP A 39 -20.52 7.20 1.79
C ASP A 39 -21.73 7.20 2.74
N ASP A 40 -22.42 6.06 2.90
CA ASP A 40 -23.55 5.93 3.85
C ASP A 40 -23.06 5.63 5.28
N ILE A 41 -23.58 6.34 6.29
CA ILE A 41 -23.45 5.99 7.72
C ILE A 41 -24.59 5.09 8.17
N THR A 42 -24.31 4.07 8.97
CA THR A 42 -25.32 3.31 9.74
C THR A 42 -25.21 3.52 11.24
N CYS A 43 -26.35 3.69 11.93
CA CYS A 43 -26.42 3.81 13.40
C CYS A 43 -27.24 2.67 14.03
N GLU A 44 -26.73 2.05 15.10
CA GLU A 44 -27.44 1.03 15.91
C GLU A 44 -27.70 1.56 17.34
N PRO A 45 -28.93 1.44 17.89
CA PRO A 45 -29.32 2.00 19.19
C PRO A 45 -28.87 1.18 20.42
N ALA A 46 -28.84 1.83 21.59
CA ALA A 46 -28.17 1.34 22.80
C ALA A 46 -28.81 0.17 23.57
N ASP A 47 -30.12 -0.05 23.53
CA ASP A 47 -30.79 -1.06 24.37
C ASP A 47 -31.97 -1.74 23.64
N GLN A 48 -31.81 -3.00 23.24
CA GLN A 48 -32.93 -3.91 22.93
C GLN A 48 -33.13 -4.91 24.07
N HIS A 49 -33.67 -4.41 25.19
CA HIS A 49 -34.34 -5.24 26.20
C HIS A 49 -35.83 -4.89 26.30
N CYS A 50 -36.51 -4.79 25.14
CA CYS A 50 -37.95 -4.92 24.99
C CYS A 50 -38.20 -5.46 23.57
N THR A 51 -38.63 -6.71 23.45
CA THR A 51 -38.91 -7.38 22.17
C THR A 51 -40.09 -6.73 21.44
N PHE A 52 -39.82 -6.00 20.34
CA PHE A 52 -40.70 -5.75 19.16
C PHE A 52 -39.83 -5.25 17.96
N PRO A 53 -40.33 -5.30 16.69
CA PRO A 53 -39.55 -5.77 15.55
C PRO A 53 -38.47 -4.80 15.09
N ILE A 54 -37.23 -5.27 15.15
CA ILE A 54 -36.03 -4.88 14.37
C ILE A 54 -36.20 -3.55 13.62
N GLU A 55 -35.88 -2.44 14.30
CA GLU A 55 -35.71 -1.16 13.63
C GLU A 55 -34.57 -1.26 12.62
N LYS A 56 -34.85 -0.84 11.38
CA LYS A 56 -33.89 -0.88 10.29
C LYS A 56 -32.74 0.08 10.58
N PRO A 57 -31.49 -0.27 10.22
CA PRO A 57 -30.37 0.67 10.32
C PRO A 57 -30.71 1.99 9.59
N VAL A 58 -30.41 3.11 10.25
CA VAL A 58 -30.58 4.45 9.67
C VAL A 58 -29.39 4.73 8.77
N PHE A 59 -29.63 4.98 7.48
CA PHE A 59 -28.61 5.32 6.50
C PHE A 59 -28.53 6.84 6.32
N ILE A 60 -27.33 7.42 6.38
CA ILE A 60 -27.09 8.86 6.19
C ILE A 60 -25.90 9.07 5.26
N ASP A 61 -26.13 9.64 4.08
CA ASP A 61 -25.05 10.02 3.15
C ASP A 61 -24.24 11.19 3.73
N ILE A 62 -22.91 11.22 3.57
CA ILE A 62 -22.07 12.36 4.03
C ILE A 62 -21.44 13.15 2.87
N PRO A 63 -22.19 14.01 2.16
CA PRO A 63 -21.61 14.83 1.10
C PRO A 63 -20.79 16.03 1.62
N ASP A 64 -21.06 16.56 2.83
CA ASP A 64 -20.42 17.79 3.32
C ASP A 64 -20.44 17.98 4.86
N VAL A 65 -19.85 19.09 5.34
CA VAL A 65 -19.82 19.49 6.76
C VAL A 65 -21.23 19.73 7.34
N SER A 66 -22.16 20.25 6.53
CA SER A 66 -23.55 20.48 6.98
C SER A 66 -24.24 19.15 7.31
N THR A 67 -23.90 18.11 6.56
CA THR A 67 -24.42 16.77 6.76
C THR A 67 -23.80 16.11 7.99
N LYS A 68 -22.52 16.39 8.28
CA LYS A 68 -21.89 15.93 9.54
C LYS A 68 -22.70 16.36 10.76
N ASN A 69 -23.15 17.62 10.82
CA ASN A 69 -23.95 18.13 11.93
C ASN A 69 -25.33 17.45 12.06
N SER A 70 -25.86 16.90 10.96
CA SER A 70 -27.14 16.18 10.97
C SER A 70 -27.01 14.76 11.53
N ILE A 71 -25.83 14.13 11.43
CA ILE A 71 -25.57 12.79 11.98
C ILE A 71 -25.95 12.73 13.47
N ARG A 72 -25.56 13.74 14.25
CA ARG A 72 -25.86 13.75 15.68
C ARG A 72 -27.36 13.74 15.95
N LYS A 73 -28.15 14.51 15.19
CA LYS A 73 -29.62 14.55 15.38
C LYS A 73 -30.25 13.17 15.12
N SER A 74 -29.71 12.43 14.16
CA SER A 74 -30.22 11.12 13.76
C SER A 74 -29.67 9.96 14.59
N CYS A 75 -28.54 10.14 15.27
CA CYS A 75 -27.81 9.06 15.94
C CYS A 75 -27.52 9.33 17.43
N ASP A 76 -28.20 10.28 18.07
CA ASP A 76 -27.88 10.76 19.43
C ASP A 76 -27.80 9.64 20.49
N SER A 77 -28.54 8.54 20.28
CA SER A 77 -28.59 7.35 21.14
C SER A 77 -27.86 6.11 20.59
N ALA A 78 -27.06 6.27 19.53
CA ALA A 78 -26.37 5.16 18.92
C ALA A 78 -25.21 4.66 19.80
N THR A 79 -25.13 3.34 20.02
CA THR A 79 -23.94 2.69 20.61
C THR A 79 -22.93 2.33 19.56
N LYS A 80 -23.37 2.19 18.30
CA LYS A 80 -22.51 1.87 17.18
C LYS A 80 -22.80 2.78 16.00
N ILE A 81 -21.74 3.32 15.40
CA ILE A 81 -21.80 4.04 14.13
C ILE A 81 -20.79 3.41 13.17
N SER A 82 -21.23 3.04 11.98
CA SER A 82 -20.38 2.49 10.93
C SER A 82 -20.44 3.36 9.68
N LEU A 83 -19.33 3.48 8.97
CA LEU A 83 -19.26 4.13 7.65
C LEU A 83 -19.11 3.04 6.60
N ARG A 84 -19.97 3.04 5.56
CA ARG A 84 -19.84 2.11 4.45
C ARG A 84 -18.66 2.48 3.56
N GLY A 85 -17.95 1.45 3.07
CA GLY A 85 -16.81 1.61 2.16
C GLY A 85 -15.47 1.76 2.87
N GLU A 86 -14.40 2.00 2.08
CA GLU A 86 -13.05 2.30 2.58
C GLU A 86 -12.90 3.78 2.96
N SER A 87 -13.94 4.33 3.58
CA SER A 87 -14.14 5.77 3.66
C SER A 87 -13.55 6.32 4.95
N ILE A 88 -13.00 7.53 4.87
CA ILE A 88 -12.32 8.19 5.99
C ILE A 88 -13.22 9.31 6.51
N PHE A 89 -13.67 9.20 7.75
CA PHE A 89 -14.38 10.26 8.46
C PHE A 89 -13.38 11.36 8.87
N THR A 90 -13.53 12.56 8.30
CA THR A 90 -12.69 13.71 8.64
C THR A 90 -13.33 14.55 9.75
N ALA A 91 -12.56 14.95 10.76
CA ALA A 91 -13.04 15.81 11.84
C ALA A 91 -13.02 17.32 11.50
N ASP A 92 -12.60 17.67 10.28
CA ASP A 92 -12.57 19.07 9.84
C ASP A 92 -13.98 19.69 9.83
N GLY A 93 -14.05 20.94 10.29
CA GLY A 93 -15.27 21.72 10.45
C GLY A 93 -16.17 21.31 11.63
N LEU A 94 -15.82 20.28 12.41
CA LEU A 94 -16.64 19.85 13.55
C LEU A 94 -16.51 20.81 14.73
N SER A 95 -17.64 21.06 15.40
CA SER A 95 -17.66 21.73 16.71
C SER A 95 -17.14 20.80 17.81
N ASP A 96 -16.58 21.36 18.88
CA ASP A 96 -16.12 20.60 20.06
C ASP A 96 -17.23 19.70 20.62
N MET A 97 -18.47 20.22 20.69
CA MET A 97 -19.62 19.48 21.20
C MET A 97 -19.96 18.25 20.34
N PHE A 98 -19.89 18.37 19.01
CA PHE A 98 -20.12 17.24 18.12
C PHE A 98 -18.98 16.22 18.22
N PHE A 99 -17.74 16.71 18.27
CA PHE A 99 -16.56 15.88 18.42
C PHE A 99 -16.65 15.05 19.70
N GLU A 100 -16.94 15.67 20.85
CA GLU A 100 -17.12 14.97 22.11
C GLU A 100 -18.22 13.91 22.05
N TRP A 101 -19.36 14.22 21.42
CA TRP A 101 -20.44 13.26 21.22
C TRP A 101 -19.96 12.03 20.43
N LEU A 102 -19.33 12.23 19.27
CA LEU A 102 -18.87 11.13 18.41
C LEU A 102 -17.89 10.18 19.13
N PHE A 103 -16.96 10.75 19.92
CA PHE A 103 -15.98 9.96 20.67
C PHE A 103 -16.48 9.43 22.03
N ASN A 104 -17.77 9.65 22.34
CA ASN A 104 -18.48 8.98 23.44
C ASN A 104 -19.32 7.78 22.96
N VAL A 105 -19.52 7.59 21.66
CA VAL A 105 -20.16 6.39 21.09
C VAL A 105 -19.33 5.15 21.44
N GLU A 106 -19.94 4.03 21.81
CA GLU A 106 -19.18 2.85 22.26
C GLU A 106 -18.30 2.27 21.15
N LYS A 107 -18.87 2.10 19.95
CA LYS A 107 -18.23 1.43 18.81
C LYS A 107 -18.29 2.29 17.54
N LEU A 108 -17.14 2.49 16.91
CA LEU A 108 -17.05 3.14 15.60
C LEU A 108 -16.45 2.17 14.58
N GLU A 109 -17.12 1.91 13.47
CA GLU A 109 -16.57 1.12 12.36
C GLU A 109 -16.29 2.04 11.17
N MET A 110 -15.22 2.81 11.28
CA MET A 110 -14.75 3.75 10.26
C MET A 110 -13.29 4.13 10.50
N CYS A 111 -12.62 4.59 9.44
CA CYS A 111 -11.32 5.24 9.55
C CYS A 111 -11.53 6.71 9.94
N ILE A 112 -10.75 7.24 10.88
CA ILE A 112 -10.94 8.58 11.43
C ILE A 112 -9.69 9.43 11.21
N ALA A 113 -9.87 10.62 10.64
CA ALA A 113 -8.83 11.60 10.40
C ALA A 113 -9.13 12.94 11.08
N ILE A 114 -8.35 13.27 12.11
CA ILE A 114 -8.38 14.54 12.83
C ILE A 114 -7.18 15.34 12.39
N GLU A 115 -7.35 16.11 11.31
CA GLU A 115 -6.26 16.81 10.64
C GLU A 115 -6.53 18.31 10.51
N ASN A 116 -5.50 19.13 10.73
CA ASN A 116 -5.55 20.59 10.57
C ASN A 116 -6.68 21.28 11.38
N THR A 117 -7.08 20.69 12.50
CA THR A 117 -8.15 21.23 13.35
C THR A 117 -7.59 22.23 14.37
N ASN A 118 -8.50 22.98 14.99
CA ASN A 118 -8.19 23.93 16.06
C ASN A 118 -8.39 23.33 17.48
N PHE A 119 -8.61 22.03 17.61
CA PHE A 119 -8.84 21.39 18.90
C PHE A 119 -7.63 21.57 19.82
N THR A 120 -7.88 21.94 21.07
CA THR A 120 -6.86 22.06 22.13
C THR A 120 -6.69 20.76 22.91
N GLY A 121 -7.74 19.96 23.01
CA GLY A 121 -7.73 18.66 23.67
C GLY A 121 -8.57 17.65 22.90
N ILE A 122 -8.06 16.42 22.79
CA ILE A 122 -8.79 15.30 22.20
C ILE A 122 -8.81 14.15 23.21
N ALA A 123 -10.00 13.69 23.56
CA ALA A 123 -10.21 12.54 24.43
C ALA A 123 -11.09 11.50 23.72
N ILE A 124 -10.50 10.35 23.41
CA ILE A 124 -11.17 9.26 22.71
C ILE A 124 -11.60 8.22 23.73
N LYS A 125 -12.90 8.18 24.01
CA LYS A 125 -13.49 7.32 25.05
C LYS A 125 -14.14 6.06 24.51
N ASN A 126 -14.27 5.93 23.19
CA ASN A 126 -14.83 4.74 22.54
C ASN A 126 -14.16 3.46 23.08
N GLU A 127 -14.92 2.38 23.11
CA GLU A 127 -14.40 1.06 23.48
C GLU A 127 -13.74 0.38 22.28
N ASN A 128 -14.29 0.59 21.07
CA ASN A 128 -13.74 0.01 19.87
C ASN A 128 -13.82 0.98 18.68
N ILE A 129 -12.75 1.04 17.90
CA ILE A 129 -12.71 1.72 16.61
C ILE A 129 -12.06 0.76 15.61
N THR A 130 -12.80 0.35 14.60
CA THR A 130 -12.37 -0.58 13.55
C THR A 130 -12.61 0.04 12.16
N GLY A 131 -12.03 -0.53 11.11
CA GLY A 131 -12.27 -0.07 9.74
C GLY A 131 -11.30 -0.70 8.74
N SER A 132 -11.74 -0.86 7.50
CA SER A 132 -10.89 -1.34 6.38
C SER A 132 -10.10 -0.17 5.79
N CYS A 133 -9.06 0.27 6.51
CA CYS A 133 -8.29 1.47 6.17
C CYS A 133 -7.04 1.11 5.35
N LYS A 134 -6.75 1.85 4.27
CA LYS A 134 -5.43 1.82 3.57
C LYS A 134 -4.27 2.32 4.44
N GLY A 135 -4.56 2.80 5.65
CA GLY A 135 -3.59 3.36 6.58
C GLY A 135 -4.05 3.19 8.02
N PRO A 136 -3.58 4.04 8.95
CA PRO A 136 -4.01 3.96 10.34
C PRO A 136 -5.52 4.17 10.51
N ILE A 137 -6.12 3.39 11.43
CA ILE A 137 -7.53 3.52 11.81
C ILE A 137 -7.80 4.92 12.36
N LEU A 138 -6.91 5.42 13.22
CA LEU A 138 -7.01 6.75 13.79
C LEU A 138 -5.78 7.60 13.45
N ARG A 139 -6.03 8.76 12.84
CA ARG A 139 -5.02 9.77 12.51
C ARG A 139 -5.28 11.07 13.27
N VAL A 140 -4.28 11.55 13.99
CA VAL A 140 -4.27 12.86 14.63
C VAL A 140 -3.06 13.64 14.13
N VAL A 141 -3.24 14.43 13.08
CA VAL A 141 -2.13 14.99 12.30
C VAL A 141 -2.25 16.51 12.16
N ASN A 142 -1.15 17.23 12.36
CA ASN A 142 -1.05 18.67 12.06
C ASN A 142 -2.10 19.53 12.78
N ASN A 143 -2.38 19.27 14.06
CA ASN A 143 -3.27 20.11 14.87
C ASN A 143 -2.41 21.05 15.73
N PRO A 144 -2.14 22.30 15.29
CA PRO A 144 -1.12 23.17 15.91
C PRO A 144 -1.48 23.62 17.33
N LYS A 145 -2.77 23.59 17.68
CA LYS A 145 -3.29 23.97 19.00
C LYS A 145 -3.45 22.79 19.96
N LEU A 146 -3.25 21.55 19.51
CA LEU A 146 -3.49 20.36 20.31
C LEU A 146 -2.45 20.24 21.42
N GLU A 147 -2.89 20.41 22.66
CA GLU A 147 -2.07 20.39 23.87
C GLU A 147 -2.20 19.04 24.60
N TYR A 148 -3.38 18.42 24.53
CA TYR A 148 -3.71 17.18 25.23
C TYR A 148 -4.27 16.11 24.30
N PHE A 149 -3.80 14.87 24.44
CA PHE A 149 -4.36 13.72 23.71
C PHE A 149 -4.44 12.47 24.59
N SER A 150 -5.64 11.90 24.68
CA SER A 150 -5.92 10.71 25.48
C SER A 150 -6.78 9.70 24.75
N ILE A 151 -6.47 8.44 24.96
CA ILE A 151 -7.16 7.29 24.39
C ILE A 151 -7.53 6.35 25.54
N SER A 152 -8.76 5.84 25.52
CA SER A 152 -9.25 4.87 26.50
C SER A 152 -8.36 3.62 26.54
N ARG A 153 -8.20 3.05 27.74
CA ARG A 153 -7.44 1.79 27.89
C ARG A 153 -8.11 0.61 27.20
N THR A 154 -9.44 0.64 27.09
CA THR A 154 -10.24 -0.39 26.42
C THR A 154 -9.93 -0.41 24.93
N LEU A 155 -9.95 0.75 24.27
CA LEU A 155 -9.61 0.85 22.84
C LEU A 155 -8.19 0.38 22.53
N VAL A 156 -7.23 0.79 23.36
CA VAL A 156 -5.83 0.37 23.24
C VAL A 156 -5.65 -1.15 23.37
N LYS A 157 -6.47 -1.83 24.19
CA LYS A 157 -6.46 -3.29 24.28
C LYS A 157 -7.04 -3.94 23.02
N ASN A 158 -8.09 -3.35 22.44
CA ASN A 158 -8.75 -3.87 21.26
C ASN A 158 -7.88 -3.72 19.99
N TRP A 159 -6.99 -2.74 19.94
CA TRP A 159 -6.01 -2.58 18.86
C TRP A 159 -4.79 -3.51 18.93
N LYS A 160 -4.77 -4.50 19.83
CA LYS A 160 -3.56 -5.31 20.07
C LYS A 160 -3.06 -6.05 18.83
N SER A 161 -3.98 -6.48 17.98
CA SER A 161 -3.71 -7.23 16.75
C SER A 161 -3.71 -6.38 15.48
N VAL A 162 -4.03 -5.09 15.58
CA VAL A 162 -4.19 -4.24 14.39
C VAL A 162 -2.88 -3.52 14.09
N PRO A 163 -2.20 -3.84 12.98
CA PRO A 163 -1.01 -3.11 12.57
C PRO A 163 -1.37 -1.65 12.27
N ASN A 164 -0.48 -0.72 12.62
CA ASN A 164 -0.63 0.70 12.30
C ASN A 164 -1.92 1.36 12.82
N ALA A 165 -2.59 0.84 13.85
CA ALA A 165 -3.90 1.36 14.29
C ALA A 165 -3.93 2.87 14.61
N LEU A 166 -2.81 3.45 15.05
CA LEU A 166 -2.71 4.83 15.51
C LEU A 166 -1.55 5.58 14.85
N ARG A 167 -1.85 6.80 14.39
CA ARG A 167 -0.86 7.81 13.96
C ARG A 167 -1.10 9.15 14.65
N VAL A 168 -0.07 9.69 15.30
CA VAL A 168 -0.09 11.01 15.96
C VAL A 168 1.16 11.78 15.55
N ARG A 169 1.03 12.75 14.63
CA ARG A 169 2.16 13.46 14.02
C ARG A 169 1.92 14.95 13.79
N GLY A 170 2.97 15.77 13.81
CA GLY A 170 2.88 17.20 13.49
C GLY A 170 2.07 18.07 14.47
N ASN A 171 1.79 17.59 15.68
CA ASN A 171 1.04 18.35 16.70
C ASN A 171 2.02 19.05 17.64
N LYS A 172 2.45 20.27 17.28
CA LYS A 172 3.55 20.99 17.95
C LYS A 172 3.40 21.09 19.46
N LYS A 173 2.20 21.47 19.92
CA LYS A 173 1.90 21.75 21.32
C LYS A 173 1.60 20.52 22.16
N LEU A 174 1.57 19.32 21.55
CA LEU A 174 1.15 18.12 22.25
C LEU A 174 2.12 17.80 23.39
N SER A 175 1.58 17.67 24.60
CA SER A 175 2.37 17.48 25.81
C SER A 175 3.33 16.30 25.71
N GLY A 176 4.59 16.53 26.09
CA GLY A 176 5.60 15.47 26.19
C GLY A 176 5.20 14.35 27.16
N HIS A 177 4.38 14.65 28.17
CA HIS A 177 3.84 13.64 29.08
C HIS A 177 2.91 12.65 28.37
N ASP A 178 1.98 13.14 27.53
CA ASP A 178 1.04 12.29 26.79
C ASP A 178 1.78 11.44 25.75
N LEU A 179 2.75 12.02 25.03
CA LEU A 179 3.61 11.28 24.11
C LEU A 179 4.41 10.20 24.84
N THR A 180 4.95 10.49 26.03
CA THR A 180 5.67 9.50 26.84
C THR A 180 4.76 8.35 27.28
N ARG A 181 3.52 8.65 27.67
CA ARG A 181 2.51 7.64 28.02
C ARG A 181 2.17 6.74 26.82
N LEU A 182 2.00 7.31 25.63
CA LEU A 182 1.74 6.55 24.41
C LEU A 182 2.93 5.69 23.99
N LYS A 183 4.15 6.24 24.03
CA LYS A 183 5.39 5.49 23.74
C LYS A 183 5.60 4.34 24.72
N LYS A 184 5.36 4.55 26.03
CA LYS A 184 5.42 3.48 27.04
C LYS A 184 4.41 2.37 26.74
N THR A 185 3.19 2.74 26.34
CA THR A 185 2.15 1.79 25.93
C THR A 185 2.58 1.01 24.69
N LYS A 186 3.05 1.71 23.65
CA LYS A 186 3.60 1.13 22.41
C LYS A 186 4.69 0.09 22.73
N ASN A 187 5.68 0.47 23.54
CA ASN A 187 6.81 -0.40 23.91
C ASN A 187 6.37 -1.61 24.74
N LYS A 188 5.44 -1.45 25.68
CA LYS A 188 4.95 -2.54 26.53
C LYS A 188 4.18 -3.60 25.73
N THR A 189 3.47 -3.16 24.70
CA THR A 189 2.52 -3.99 23.98
C THR A 189 3.05 -4.51 22.64
N GLY A 190 4.12 -3.92 22.12
CA GLY A 190 4.69 -4.25 20.81
C GLY A 190 3.93 -3.61 19.64
N TYR A 191 3.07 -2.62 19.89
CA TYR A 191 2.26 -2.01 18.84
C TYR A 191 3.11 -1.22 17.84
N ASN A 192 2.73 -1.28 16.57
CA ASN A 192 3.35 -0.47 15.53
C ASN A 192 2.65 0.88 15.37
N TRP A 193 2.61 1.69 16.43
CA TRP A 193 2.04 3.04 16.36
C TRP A 193 3.05 4.05 15.81
N ASP A 194 2.59 4.97 14.94
CA ASP A 194 3.40 6.06 14.39
C ASP A 194 3.22 7.31 15.25
N LEU A 195 4.21 7.62 16.08
CA LEU A 195 4.14 8.68 17.09
C LEU A 195 5.23 9.71 16.86
N GLN A 196 4.91 10.98 17.02
CA GLN A 196 5.85 12.09 16.89
C GLN A 196 6.88 12.19 18.00
N GLU A 197 7.87 13.04 17.74
CA GLU A 197 8.72 13.65 18.76
C GLU A 197 8.04 14.88 19.37
N VAL A 198 8.51 15.27 20.56
CA VAL A 198 8.05 16.50 21.22
C VAL A 198 8.49 17.69 20.35
N GLY A 199 7.59 18.64 20.09
CA GLY A 199 7.89 19.81 19.27
C GLY A 199 7.94 19.54 17.76
N GLU A 200 7.44 18.40 17.28
CA GLU A 200 7.24 18.14 15.85
C GLU A 200 6.08 18.98 15.30
N CYS A 201 6.29 19.59 14.13
CA CYS A 201 5.30 20.42 13.45
C CYS A 201 4.84 19.83 12.12
N GLY A 202 3.63 20.18 11.69
CA GLY A 202 3.20 19.93 10.33
C GLY A 202 3.92 20.82 9.33
N ILE A 203 4.27 20.28 8.16
CA ILE A 203 4.66 21.10 7.00
C ILE A 203 3.41 21.83 6.45
N PRO A 204 3.49 23.15 6.20
CA PRO A 204 2.46 23.90 5.50
C PRO A 204 2.12 23.28 4.13
N ARG A 205 0.84 23.34 3.75
CA ARG A 205 0.37 22.83 2.45
C ARG A 205 -0.48 23.89 1.75
N PRO A 206 -0.09 24.37 0.56
CA PRO A 206 1.20 24.14 -0.10
C PRO A 206 2.36 24.75 0.70
N PHE A 207 3.59 24.29 0.42
CA PHE A 207 4.81 24.86 0.99
C PHE A 207 5.38 25.91 0.03
N SER A 208 5.36 27.17 0.46
CA SER A 208 5.89 28.29 -0.34
C SER A 208 7.20 28.87 0.18
N SER A 209 7.42 28.89 1.50
CA SER A 209 8.57 29.59 2.08
C SER A 209 9.00 29.05 3.46
N PHE A 210 10.27 29.23 3.80
CA PHE A 210 10.79 28.85 5.13
C PHE A 210 10.28 29.76 6.26
N GLU A 211 9.83 30.98 5.94
CA GLU A 211 9.23 31.90 6.90
C GLU A 211 7.89 31.37 7.45
N GLU A 212 7.24 30.44 6.76
CA GLU A 212 6.03 29.75 7.24
C GLU A 212 6.36 28.62 8.22
N LEU A 213 7.63 28.18 8.26
CA LEU A 213 8.07 27.19 9.21
C LEU A 213 8.32 27.86 10.55
N ASP A 214 7.68 27.33 11.58
CA ASP A 214 7.89 27.82 12.92
C ASP A 214 9.31 27.43 13.40
N PRO A 215 10.17 28.40 13.74
CA PRO A 215 11.58 28.16 14.00
C PRO A 215 11.84 27.37 15.28
N THR A 216 10.82 27.18 16.14
CA THR A 216 10.92 26.38 17.35
C THR A 216 10.57 24.91 17.13
N CYS A 217 10.21 24.51 15.91
CA CYS A 217 9.95 23.11 15.57
C CYS A 217 11.27 22.32 15.56
N ILE A 218 11.27 21.16 16.20
CA ILE A 218 12.44 20.27 16.28
C ILE A 218 12.48 19.35 15.05
N SER A 219 11.31 18.92 14.59
CA SER A 219 11.13 18.12 13.38
C SER A 219 9.87 18.55 12.64
N PHE A 220 9.78 18.16 11.38
CA PHE A 220 8.65 18.44 10.51
C PHE A 220 8.03 17.16 9.97
N TYR A 221 6.71 17.17 9.82
CA TYR A 221 5.93 16.03 9.36
C TYR A 221 4.92 16.39 8.26
N GLY A 222 4.71 15.44 7.36
CA GLY A 222 3.68 15.50 6.32
C GLY A 222 4.27 15.69 4.93
N PRO A 223 3.46 15.68 3.86
CA PRO A 223 3.91 15.97 2.53
C PRO A 223 4.28 17.45 2.38
N LEU A 224 5.48 17.68 1.88
CA LEU A 224 5.99 18.93 1.35
C LEU A 224 5.55 19.01 -0.11
N ILE A 225 4.55 19.83 -0.37
CA ILE A 225 3.95 20.02 -1.70
C ILE A 225 4.32 21.41 -2.19
N VAL A 226 5.11 21.48 -3.26
CA VAL A 226 5.47 22.74 -3.92
C VAL A 226 4.70 22.85 -5.22
N GLY A 227 3.72 23.75 -5.22
CA GLY A 227 2.77 23.93 -6.32
C GLY A 227 3.25 24.87 -7.44
N PRO A 228 2.43 25.00 -8.50
CA PRO A 228 2.72 25.85 -9.67
C PRO A 228 2.84 27.35 -9.35
N GLU A 229 2.22 27.80 -8.27
CA GLU A 229 2.25 29.18 -7.78
C GLU A 229 3.61 29.59 -7.20
N VAL A 230 4.39 28.62 -6.72
CA VAL A 230 5.68 28.89 -6.08
C VAL A 230 6.73 29.15 -7.15
N LYS A 231 7.17 30.42 -7.28
CA LYS A 231 8.19 30.83 -8.27
C LYS A 231 9.62 30.50 -7.84
N ALA A 232 9.88 30.59 -6.54
CA ALA A 232 11.14 30.28 -5.89
C ALA A 232 10.88 30.04 -4.41
N VAL A 233 11.52 29.04 -3.82
CA VAL A 233 11.57 28.86 -2.37
C VAL A 233 12.84 29.53 -1.88
N ARG A 234 12.70 30.67 -1.20
CA ARG A 234 13.86 31.37 -0.61
C ARG A 234 14.30 30.57 0.61
N TYR A 235 15.59 30.25 0.68
CA TYR A 235 16.19 29.63 1.85
C TYR A 235 17.48 30.37 2.20
N ARG A 236 17.83 30.42 3.49
CA ARG A 236 19.10 30.99 3.95
C ARG A 236 20.11 29.88 4.09
N SER A 237 21.38 30.13 3.76
CA SER A 237 22.45 29.14 3.94
C SER A 237 22.59 28.63 5.39
N SER A 238 22.17 29.44 6.37
CA SER A 238 22.10 29.06 7.79
C SER A 238 21.04 28.00 8.12
N GLU A 239 20.13 27.70 7.20
CA GLU A 239 19.04 26.72 7.36
C GLU A 239 19.38 25.36 6.77
N ILE A 240 20.54 25.24 6.12
CA ILE A 240 21.04 23.98 5.56
C ILE A 240 21.20 22.94 6.69
N HIS A 241 20.69 21.72 6.48
CA HIS A 241 20.73 20.60 7.43
C HIS A 241 20.02 20.84 8.78
N ARG A 242 19.17 21.87 8.86
CA ARG A 242 18.54 22.27 10.11
C ARG A 242 17.40 21.33 10.53
N PHE A 243 16.68 20.76 9.57
CA PHE A 243 15.40 20.13 9.87
C PHE A 243 15.45 18.61 9.70
N ASN A 244 15.00 17.91 10.75
CA ASN A 244 14.58 16.53 10.65
C ASN A 244 13.20 16.52 9.99
N TYR A 245 13.06 15.81 8.87
CA TYR A 245 11.81 15.83 8.10
C TYR A 245 11.33 14.41 7.84
N THR A 246 10.08 14.13 8.22
CA THR A 246 9.41 12.86 7.96
C THR A 246 8.18 13.09 7.07
N GLY A 247 8.21 12.64 5.82
CA GLY A 247 7.14 13.04 4.90
C GLY A 247 7.29 12.56 3.47
N CYS A 248 6.54 13.19 2.58
CA CYS A 248 6.66 13.03 1.13
C CYS A 248 7.08 14.34 0.47
N ILE A 249 7.93 14.34 -0.54
CA ILE A 249 8.33 15.53 -1.29
C ILE A 249 7.66 15.44 -2.67
N GLN A 250 6.73 16.36 -2.90
CA GLN A 250 6.02 16.51 -4.17
C GLN A 250 6.32 17.89 -4.73
N ILE A 251 7.01 17.92 -5.87
CA ILE A 251 7.29 19.15 -6.60
C ILE A 251 6.58 19.01 -7.94
N GLU A 252 5.44 19.65 -8.07
CA GLU A 252 4.52 19.42 -9.19
C GLU A 252 4.25 20.72 -9.94
N LYS A 253 4.34 20.65 -11.29
CA LYS A 253 3.95 21.75 -12.19
C LYS A 253 4.60 23.10 -11.88
N THR A 254 5.74 23.11 -11.19
CA THR A 254 6.40 24.34 -10.75
C THR A 254 7.32 24.94 -11.82
N LYS A 255 7.56 26.24 -11.72
CA LYS A 255 8.58 26.97 -12.51
C LYS A 255 9.93 27.04 -11.80
N ILE A 256 10.05 26.45 -10.60
CA ILE A 256 11.29 26.43 -9.83
C ILE A 256 12.38 25.67 -10.59
N LYS A 257 13.50 26.34 -10.81
CA LYS A 257 14.71 25.74 -11.39
C LYS A 257 15.72 25.32 -10.33
N ASP A 258 15.69 25.98 -9.18
CA ASP A 258 16.62 25.77 -8.07
C ASP A 258 15.92 25.06 -6.91
N VAL A 259 16.27 23.79 -6.71
CA VAL A 259 15.77 22.93 -5.63
C VAL A 259 16.77 22.82 -4.48
N THR A 260 17.76 23.71 -4.40
CA THR A 260 18.77 23.69 -3.33
C THR A 260 18.16 23.96 -1.94
N PHE A 261 16.93 24.48 -1.89
CA PHE A 261 16.19 24.59 -0.63
C PHE A 261 15.93 23.21 0.03
N LEU A 262 15.90 22.12 -0.73
CA LEU A 262 15.76 20.76 -0.20
C LEU A 262 16.95 20.36 0.70
N LEU A 263 18.08 21.07 0.61
CA LEU A 263 19.23 20.86 1.50
C LEU A 263 18.89 21.14 2.98
N ALA A 264 17.88 21.96 3.24
CA ALA A 264 17.38 22.19 4.59
C ALA A 264 16.73 20.93 5.20
N PHE A 265 16.25 20.02 4.34
CA PHE A 265 15.57 18.76 4.72
C PHE A 265 16.45 17.52 4.48
N SER A 266 17.77 17.66 4.44
CA SER A 266 18.67 16.53 4.15
C SER A 266 18.55 15.36 5.14
N LYS A 267 18.06 15.61 6.36
CA LYS A 267 17.74 14.57 7.35
C LYS A 267 16.32 14.06 7.11
N PHE A 268 16.11 13.50 5.92
CA PHE A 268 14.83 13.06 5.42
C PHE A 268 14.52 11.61 5.79
N GLN A 269 13.28 11.36 6.20
CA GLN A 269 12.72 10.03 6.43
C GLN A 269 11.41 9.91 5.64
N PRO A 270 11.34 9.13 4.55
CA PRO A 270 10.11 8.99 3.78
C PRO A 270 9.05 8.28 4.61
N LEU A 271 7.80 8.71 4.44
CA LEU A 271 6.66 7.91 4.91
C LEU A 271 6.51 6.66 4.03
N GLN A 272 5.98 5.60 4.63
CA GLN A 272 5.47 4.48 3.85
C GLN A 272 4.42 4.99 2.86
N ASN A 273 4.48 4.49 1.62
CA ASN A 273 3.57 4.85 0.53
C ASN A 273 3.69 6.30 0.06
N CYS A 274 4.87 6.92 0.21
CA CYS A 274 5.10 8.14 -0.55
C CYS A 274 5.21 7.81 -2.04
N PRO A 275 4.58 8.57 -2.93
CA PRO A 275 4.66 8.34 -4.39
C PRO A 275 6.08 8.34 -4.91
N GLN A 276 6.97 9.06 -4.22
CA GLN A 276 8.39 9.07 -4.54
C GLN A 276 9.07 7.71 -4.37
N CYS A 277 8.58 6.84 -3.49
CA CYS A 277 9.11 5.49 -3.26
C CYS A 277 8.48 4.45 -4.20
N GLU A 278 7.58 4.89 -5.09
CA GLU A 278 6.91 4.08 -6.09
C GLU A 278 7.63 4.21 -7.43
N CYS A 279 7.87 3.07 -8.08
CA CYS A 279 8.37 3.03 -9.44
C CYS A 279 7.35 2.38 -10.34
N MET A 280 7.26 2.85 -11.57
CA MET A 280 6.56 2.09 -12.60
C MET A 280 7.33 0.80 -12.88
N GLY A 281 6.61 -0.30 -13.01
CA GLY A 281 7.13 -1.56 -13.50
C GLY A 281 7.60 -1.46 -14.95
N GLY A 282 8.32 -2.48 -15.40
CA GLY A 282 8.84 -2.60 -16.75
C GLY A 282 10.02 -3.56 -16.81
N GLU A 283 10.70 -3.55 -17.95
CA GLU A 283 11.95 -4.28 -18.12
C GLU A 283 13.08 -3.63 -17.33
N VAL A 284 13.70 -4.41 -16.43
CA VAL A 284 14.82 -3.99 -15.60
C VAL A 284 16.07 -3.91 -16.47
N SER A 285 16.28 -2.74 -17.05
CA SER A 285 17.49 -2.33 -17.77
C SER A 285 18.46 -1.55 -16.86
N GLU A 286 19.68 -1.27 -17.33
CA GLU A 286 20.60 -0.36 -16.62
C GLU A 286 19.98 1.04 -16.43
N HIS A 287 19.17 1.48 -17.39
CA HIS A 287 18.42 2.73 -17.29
C HIS A 287 17.35 2.67 -16.19
N TYR A 288 16.55 1.59 -16.15
CA TYR A 288 15.58 1.35 -15.08
C TYR A 288 16.25 1.40 -13.71
N LEU A 289 17.34 0.65 -13.54
CA LEU A 289 18.06 0.55 -12.27
C LEU A 289 18.65 1.90 -11.82
N SER A 290 19.11 2.72 -12.77
CA SER A 290 19.60 4.08 -12.45
C SER A 290 18.50 5.02 -11.96
N GLY A 291 17.26 4.83 -12.42
CA GLY A 291 16.09 5.62 -12.02
C GLY A 291 15.33 5.06 -10.81
N SER A 292 15.49 3.77 -10.50
CA SER A 292 14.78 3.08 -9.41
C SER A 292 15.56 3.03 -8.09
N ALA A 293 16.55 3.92 -7.90
CA ALA A 293 17.28 4.01 -6.64
C ALA A 293 16.33 4.45 -5.51
N GLY A 294 16.34 3.74 -4.38
CA GLY A 294 15.46 4.04 -3.25
C GLY A 294 13.99 3.60 -3.42
N CYS A 295 13.69 2.86 -4.49
CA CYS A 295 12.37 2.32 -4.74
C CYS A 295 12.01 1.21 -3.76
N SER A 296 10.86 1.32 -3.09
CA SER A 296 10.35 0.27 -2.21
C SER A 296 9.07 -0.38 -2.72
N PHE A 297 8.36 0.28 -3.64
CA PHE A 297 7.10 -0.18 -4.20
C PHE A 297 7.16 -0.11 -5.72
N VAL A 298 6.72 -1.15 -6.42
CA VAL A 298 6.66 -1.18 -7.89
C VAL A 298 5.21 -1.32 -8.34
N TYR A 299 4.73 -0.40 -9.17
CA TYR A 299 3.42 -0.43 -9.79
C TYR A 299 3.49 -1.03 -11.19
N GLY A 300 2.91 -2.22 -11.39
CA GLY A 300 2.99 -3.00 -12.62
C GLY A 300 4.07 -4.08 -12.58
N ASP A 301 4.25 -4.77 -13.72
CA ASP A 301 5.14 -5.92 -13.80
C ASP A 301 6.61 -5.53 -13.67
N LEU A 302 7.37 -6.27 -12.85
CA LEU A 302 8.83 -6.16 -12.78
C LEU A 302 9.47 -7.28 -13.60
N ILE A 303 10.11 -6.93 -14.73
CA ILE A 303 10.56 -7.90 -15.74
C ILE A 303 12.10 -7.92 -15.81
N ILE A 304 12.73 -8.97 -15.31
CA ILE A 304 14.17 -9.22 -15.44
C ILE A 304 14.37 -10.22 -16.58
N ALA A 305 14.70 -9.73 -17.77
CA ALA A 305 14.81 -10.55 -18.96
C ALA A 305 16.09 -10.34 -19.74
N ASN A 306 16.54 -11.41 -20.42
CA ASN A 306 17.62 -11.38 -21.42
C ASN A 306 18.98 -10.88 -20.89
N TRP A 307 19.24 -10.96 -19.58
CA TRP A 307 20.52 -10.56 -19.01
C TRP A 307 21.61 -11.59 -19.33
N LYS A 308 22.59 -11.16 -20.13
CA LYS A 308 23.84 -11.90 -20.37
C LYS A 308 24.88 -11.63 -19.28
N VAL A 309 24.88 -10.41 -18.76
CA VAL A 309 25.73 -9.93 -17.66
C VAL A 309 24.83 -9.16 -16.70
N ILE A 310 25.13 -9.22 -15.41
CA ILE A 310 24.39 -8.47 -14.38
C ILE A 310 24.60 -6.96 -14.62
N PRO A 311 23.55 -6.16 -14.85
CA PRO A 311 23.68 -4.72 -15.06
C PRO A 311 24.26 -3.99 -13.85
N LYS A 312 24.85 -2.82 -14.08
CA LYS A 312 25.27 -1.93 -12.98
C LYS A 312 24.05 -1.51 -12.16
N ASN A 313 24.26 -1.25 -10.87
CA ASN A 313 23.23 -0.81 -9.92
C ASN A 313 22.09 -1.82 -9.69
N VAL A 314 22.27 -3.10 -10.04
CA VAL A 314 21.31 -4.18 -9.71
C VAL A 314 20.96 -4.24 -8.21
N GLU A 315 21.88 -3.76 -7.36
CA GLU A 315 21.68 -3.65 -5.91
C GLU A 315 20.49 -2.76 -5.51
N ASN A 316 20.04 -1.86 -6.40
CA ASN A 316 18.86 -1.04 -6.16
C ASN A 316 17.58 -1.87 -6.04
N LEU A 317 17.54 -3.08 -6.60
CA LEU A 317 16.40 -4.00 -6.40
C LEU A 317 16.26 -4.46 -4.95
N ARG A 318 17.33 -4.38 -4.12
CA ARG A 318 17.25 -4.74 -2.69
C ARG A 318 16.32 -3.83 -1.90
N GLY A 319 16.01 -2.64 -2.40
CA GLY A 319 15.07 -1.73 -1.76
C GLY A 319 13.60 -2.16 -1.92
N ILE A 320 13.29 -2.96 -2.95
CA ILE A 320 11.91 -3.29 -3.33
C ILE A 320 11.31 -4.22 -2.27
N GLN A 321 10.19 -3.77 -1.70
CA GLN A 321 9.42 -4.48 -0.68
C GLN A 321 8.10 -5.01 -1.24
N THR A 322 7.45 -4.27 -2.13
CA THR A 322 6.16 -4.65 -2.70
C THR A 322 6.19 -4.49 -4.22
N ILE A 323 5.60 -5.45 -4.94
CA ILE A 323 5.34 -5.38 -6.38
C ILE A 323 3.83 -5.55 -6.57
N GLU A 324 3.17 -4.50 -7.01
CA GLU A 324 1.76 -4.50 -7.44
C GLU A 324 1.70 -4.83 -8.94
N GLY A 325 2.07 -6.06 -9.26
CA GLY A 325 2.14 -6.63 -10.58
C GLY A 325 2.82 -7.99 -10.54
N ARG A 326 3.25 -8.50 -11.70
CA ARG A 326 3.96 -9.77 -11.79
C ARG A 326 5.46 -9.57 -11.62
N LEU A 327 6.11 -10.52 -10.95
CA LEU A 327 7.56 -10.67 -10.99
C LEU A 327 7.95 -11.68 -12.06
N ILE A 328 8.59 -11.24 -13.13
CA ILE A 328 8.97 -12.09 -14.27
C ILE A 328 10.49 -12.14 -14.40
N ILE A 329 11.08 -13.32 -14.26
CA ILE A 329 12.53 -13.57 -14.43
C ILE A 329 12.71 -14.56 -15.58
N ALA A 330 13.08 -14.08 -16.76
CA ALA A 330 13.02 -14.85 -18.00
C ALA A 330 14.29 -14.78 -18.87
N ASN A 331 14.71 -15.92 -19.43
CA ASN A 331 15.73 -15.98 -20.48
C ASN A 331 17.10 -15.37 -20.09
N ASN A 332 17.51 -15.50 -18.83
CA ASN A 332 18.77 -14.91 -18.39
C ASN A 332 19.90 -15.95 -18.37
N SER A 333 21.00 -15.67 -19.09
CA SER A 333 22.19 -16.51 -19.11
C SER A 333 23.27 -16.06 -18.13
N GLY A 334 23.17 -14.84 -17.58
CA GLY A 334 24.12 -14.26 -16.63
C GLY A 334 23.72 -14.36 -15.16
N LEU A 335 22.52 -14.86 -14.85
CA LEU A 335 21.98 -14.89 -13.48
C LEU A 335 22.32 -16.19 -12.77
N LYS A 336 23.41 -16.22 -11.99
CA LYS A 336 23.85 -17.41 -11.24
C LYS A 336 23.23 -17.48 -9.84
N GLU A 337 23.49 -16.47 -9.01
CA GLU A 337 22.88 -16.29 -7.68
C GLU A 337 22.16 -14.96 -7.67
N PHE A 338 20.85 -14.96 -7.39
CA PHE A 338 20.03 -13.75 -7.46
C PHE A 338 19.42 -13.44 -6.09
N ASN A 339 20.16 -12.70 -5.26
CA ASN A 339 19.75 -12.33 -3.90
C ASN A 339 19.32 -10.86 -3.77
N TYR A 340 19.00 -10.21 -4.89
CA TYR A 340 18.65 -8.80 -4.92
C TYR A 340 17.22 -8.52 -4.44
N PHE A 341 16.40 -9.53 -4.19
CA PHE A 341 15.06 -9.38 -3.57
C PHE A 341 15.05 -9.71 -2.08
N SER A 342 16.13 -9.34 -1.36
CA SER A 342 16.24 -9.62 0.08
C SER A 342 15.18 -8.92 0.92
N SER A 343 14.61 -7.80 0.45
CA SER A 343 13.60 -7.03 1.19
C SER A 343 12.17 -7.23 0.67
N LEU A 344 11.99 -8.02 -0.39
CA LEU A 344 10.69 -8.26 -1.01
C LEU A 344 9.78 -9.01 -0.02
N LYS A 345 8.61 -8.45 0.25
CA LYS A 345 7.59 -8.92 1.19
C LYS A 345 6.32 -9.38 0.51
N GLU A 346 5.92 -8.68 -0.55
CA GLU A 346 4.63 -8.82 -1.19
C GLU A 346 4.77 -8.77 -2.72
N VAL A 347 4.07 -9.67 -3.41
CA VAL A 347 3.87 -9.62 -4.87
C VAL A 347 2.41 -9.88 -5.15
N GLY A 348 1.67 -8.89 -5.65
CA GLY A 348 0.23 -8.99 -5.85
C GLY A 348 -0.18 -8.62 -7.27
N ILE A 349 -1.17 -9.30 -7.84
CA ILE A 349 -1.75 -8.91 -9.13
C ILE A 349 -3.15 -8.34 -8.91
N LEU A 350 -3.35 -7.10 -9.37
CA LEU A 350 -4.69 -6.51 -9.41
C LEU A 350 -5.55 -7.02 -10.57
N ASP A 351 -5.01 -7.79 -11.51
CA ASP A 351 -5.71 -8.22 -12.72
C ASP A 351 -6.02 -9.73 -12.71
N ASP A 352 -6.79 -10.19 -13.69
CA ASP A 352 -7.16 -11.61 -13.90
C ASP A 352 -5.98 -12.51 -14.31
N HIS A 353 -4.74 -12.10 -14.07
CA HIS A 353 -3.59 -12.93 -14.36
C HIS A 353 -3.54 -14.17 -13.46
N GLU A 354 -3.16 -15.29 -14.06
CA GLU A 354 -3.15 -16.58 -13.37
C GLU A 354 -1.94 -16.77 -12.44
N VAL A 355 -0.85 -16.02 -12.62
CA VAL A 355 0.42 -16.26 -11.92
C VAL A 355 1.15 -14.96 -11.58
N ALA A 356 1.50 -14.80 -10.29
CA ALA A 356 2.19 -13.62 -9.77
C ALA A 356 3.70 -13.67 -9.97
N ILE A 357 4.33 -14.84 -9.81
CA ILE A 357 5.78 -15.01 -9.97
C ILE A 357 6.08 -16.02 -11.08
N ILE A 358 6.81 -15.60 -12.11
CA ILE A 358 7.19 -16.42 -13.26
C ILE A 358 8.71 -16.46 -13.35
N VAL A 359 9.31 -17.65 -13.23
CA VAL A 359 10.75 -17.86 -13.45
C VAL A 359 10.91 -18.85 -14.59
N LYS A 360 11.43 -18.41 -15.74
CA LYS A 360 11.55 -19.25 -16.92
C LYS A 360 12.88 -19.15 -17.67
N ASN A 361 13.39 -20.28 -18.17
CA ASN A 361 14.54 -20.34 -19.07
C ASN A 361 15.81 -19.65 -18.51
N ASN A 362 16.14 -19.88 -17.23
CA ASN A 362 17.37 -19.36 -16.62
C ASN A 362 18.36 -20.52 -16.38
N PRO A 363 19.15 -20.92 -17.39
CA PRO A 363 19.90 -22.19 -17.38
C PRO A 363 20.98 -22.27 -16.29
N VAL A 364 21.48 -21.13 -15.82
CA VAL A 364 22.55 -21.06 -14.82
C VAL A 364 22.09 -20.59 -13.44
N LEU A 365 20.79 -20.29 -13.28
CA LEU A 365 20.23 -19.78 -12.03
C LEU A 365 20.15 -20.87 -10.98
N LYS A 366 21.02 -20.77 -9.97
CA LYS A 366 21.12 -21.76 -8.88
C LYS A 366 20.17 -21.44 -7.74
N ARG A 367 20.00 -20.15 -7.41
CA ARG A 367 19.19 -19.71 -6.26
C ARG A 367 18.56 -18.34 -6.50
N LEU A 368 17.34 -18.19 -5.97
CA LEU A 368 16.56 -16.95 -6.00
C LEU A 368 15.95 -16.66 -4.60
N PRO A 369 16.77 -16.43 -3.56
CA PRO A 369 16.24 -16.23 -2.21
C PRO A 369 15.37 -14.96 -2.12
N MET A 370 14.15 -15.13 -1.61
CA MET A 370 13.23 -14.06 -1.21
C MET A 370 12.84 -14.26 0.25
N PRO A 371 13.78 -14.09 1.20
CA PRO A 371 13.63 -14.55 2.58
C PRO A 371 12.53 -13.84 3.37
N ASN A 372 12.11 -12.65 2.91
CA ASN A 372 11.11 -11.83 3.56
C ASN A 372 9.75 -11.87 2.85
N LEU A 373 9.59 -12.67 1.80
CA LEU A 373 8.32 -12.76 1.05
C LEU A 373 7.29 -13.46 1.95
N VAL A 374 6.31 -12.69 2.42
CA VAL A 374 5.26 -13.16 3.32
C VAL A 374 3.97 -13.43 2.56
N ASP A 375 3.67 -12.63 1.53
CA ASP A 375 2.40 -12.70 0.81
C ASP A 375 2.56 -12.65 -0.71
N ILE A 376 1.67 -13.35 -1.39
CA ILE A 376 1.53 -13.32 -2.85
C ILE A 376 0.04 -13.19 -3.17
N GLU A 377 -0.44 -11.95 -3.34
CA GLU A 377 -1.86 -11.67 -3.49
C GLU A 377 -2.38 -12.02 -4.90
N LEU A 378 -3.48 -12.76 -4.95
CA LEU A 378 -4.19 -13.12 -6.18
C LEU A 378 -5.69 -12.90 -5.98
N LYS A 379 -6.38 -12.37 -6.99
CA LYS A 379 -7.84 -12.19 -6.98
C LYS A 379 -8.65 -13.49 -6.92
N LYS A 380 -8.04 -14.63 -7.24
CA LYS A 380 -8.66 -15.96 -7.33
C LYS A 380 -7.73 -16.99 -6.69
N GLU A 381 -8.22 -18.20 -6.41
CA GLU A 381 -7.44 -19.38 -5.96
C GLU A 381 -6.48 -19.92 -7.05
N ASN A 382 -5.79 -19.01 -7.74
CA ASN A 382 -4.91 -19.29 -8.86
C ASN A 382 -3.49 -19.64 -8.38
N LYS A 383 -2.66 -20.14 -9.30
CA LYS A 383 -1.28 -20.57 -9.02
C LYS A 383 -0.39 -19.36 -8.71
N ARG A 384 0.26 -19.34 -7.55
CA ARG A 384 1.09 -18.18 -7.16
C ARG A 384 2.43 -18.13 -7.88
N VAL A 385 3.05 -19.30 -8.13
CA VAL A 385 4.41 -19.38 -8.69
C VAL A 385 4.50 -20.41 -9.83
N LYS A 386 5.12 -20.02 -10.96
CA LYS A 386 5.39 -20.88 -12.12
C LYS A 386 6.89 -20.93 -12.44
N LEU A 387 7.45 -22.13 -12.38
CA LEU A 387 8.85 -22.41 -12.72
C LEU A 387 8.93 -23.25 -14.00
N ILE A 388 9.64 -22.74 -15.02
CA ILE A 388 9.71 -23.38 -16.35
C ILE A 388 11.17 -23.44 -16.81
N ASN A 389 11.70 -24.62 -17.13
CA ASN A 389 13.03 -24.78 -17.74
C ASN A 389 14.18 -24.04 -17.00
N ASN A 390 14.30 -24.26 -15.68
CA ASN A 390 15.43 -23.77 -14.87
C ASN A 390 16.22 -24.96 -14.30
N PRO A 391 17.05 -25.64 -15.11
CA PRO A 391 17.58 -26.98 -14.83
C PRO A 391 18.46 -27.08 -13.57
N VAL A 392 19.07 -25.98 -13.14
CA VAL A 392 19.98 -25.95 -11.98
C VAL A 392 19.42 -25.19 -10.78
N LEU A 393 18.15 -24.76 -10.85
CA LEU A 393 17.52 -24.02 -9.78
C LEU A 393 17.26 -24.95 -8.59
N ASP A 394 17.86 -24.61 -7.45
CA ASP A 394 17.68 -25.32 -6.19
C ASP A 394 16.27 -25.05 -5.65
N THR A 395 15.34 -25.95 -5.96
CA THR A 395 13.97 -25.94 -5.42
C THR A 395 13.85 -26.76 -4.14
N SER A 396 14.97 -27.17 -3.52
CA SER A 396 14.89 -27.89 -2.26
C SER A 396 14.29 -26.96 -1.21
N ILE A 397 13.02 -27.23 -0.87
CA ILE A 397 12.34 -26.56 0.24
C ILE A 397 13.23 -26.86 1.46
N PRO A 398 13.82 -25.85 2.12
CA PRO A 398 14.53 -26.12 3.36
C PRO A 398 13.48 -26.75 4.27
N LYS A 399 13.78 -27.95 4.78
CA LYS A 399 12.95 -28.59 5.81
C LYS A 399 12.83 -27.58 6.93
N THR A 400 11.73 -26.83 6.95
CA THR A 400 11.43 -25.89 8.00
C THR A 400 11.27 -26.77 9.21
N THR A 401 12.30 -26.84 10.04
CA THR A 401 12.18 -27.40 11.38
C THR A 401 11.23 -26.43 12.05
N THR A 402 9.94 -26.76 12.07
CA THR A 402 8.94 -25.96 12.73
C THR A 402 9.46 -25.66 14.13
N LEU A 403 9.22 -24.45 14.62
CA LEU A 403 9.50 -24.09 16.02
C LEU A 403 8.92 -25.15 16.97
N GLU A 404 7.86 -25.84 16.57
CA GLU A 404 7.29 -27.02 17.21
C GLU A 404 8.22 -28.25 17.25
N GLN A 405 8.92 -28.61 16.16
CA GLN A 405 9.91 -29.69 16.17
C GLN A 405 11.17 -29.32 16.97
N GLN A 406 11.59 -28.06 16.94
CA GLN A 406 12.69 -27.57 17.78
C GLN A 406 12.28 -27.52 19.26
N ALA A 407 11.03 -27.15 19.56
CA ALA A 407 10.47 -27.23 20.91
C ALA A 407 10.32 -28.68 21.37
N THR A 408 9.89 -29.60 20.50
CA THR A 408 9.76 -31.02 20.84
C THR A 408 11.13 -31.66 21.07
N THR A 409 12.14 -31.30 20.28
CA THR A 409 13.52 -31.77 20.46
C THR A 409 14.15 -31.16 21.71
N ALA A 410 13.89 -29.88 22.00
CA ALA A 410 14.34 -29.23 23.24
C ALA A 410 13.65 -29.82 24.48
N VAL A 411 12.35 -30.11 24.41
CA VAL A 411 11.60 -30.77 25.50
C VAL A 411 12.09 -32.20 25.69
N GLN A 412 12.35 -32.96 24.62
CA GLN A 412 12.95 -34.29 24.73
C GLN A 412 14.39 -34.22 25.27
N GLN A 413 15.21 -33.26 24.86
CA GLN A 413 16.56 -33.08 25.41
C GLN A 413 16.54 -32.67 26.88
N VAL A 414 15.62 -31.80 27.30
CA VAL A 414 15.42 -31.43 28.71
C VAL A 414 14.88 -32.60 29.51
N GLN A 415 13.94 -33.40 28.98
CA GLN A 415 13.44 -34.61 29.66
C GLN A 415 14.51 -35.69 29.79
N THR A 416 15.37 -35.85 28.77
CA THR A 416 16.49 -36.80 28.81
C THR A 416 17.59 -36.33 29.76
N ALA A 417 17.87 -35.01 29.81
CA ALA A 417 18.78 -34.41 30.78
C ALA A 417 18.22 -34.47 32.21
N THR A 418 16.91 -34.31 32.40
CA THR A 418 16.25 -34.41 33.72
C THR A 418 16.20 -35.86 34.21
N LYS A 419 16.03 -36.84 33.31
CA LYS A 419 16.18 -38.26 33.64
C LYS A 419 17.63 -38.62 34.02
N ARG A 420 18.65 -38.06 33.34
CA ARG A 420 20.06 -38.25 33.71
C ARG A 420 20.46 -37.51 35.00
N ALA A 421 19.91 -36.32 35.25
CA ALA A 421 20.17 -35.56 36.48
C ALA A 421 19.56 -36.20 37.74
N LYS A 422 18.46 -36.96 37.60
CA LYS A 422 17.89 -37.75 38.70
C LYS A 422 18.64 -39.07 38.98
N THR A 423 19.50 -39.52 38.07
CA THR A 423 20.40 -40.68 38.32
C THR A 423 21.79 -40.24 38.79
N VAL A 424 22.10 -38.94 38.72
CA VAL A 424 23.37 -38.36 39.19
C VAL A 424 23.07 -37.22 40.16
N THR A 425 22.39 -37.56 41.25
CA THR A 425 22.42 -36.76 42.48
C THR A 425 23.18 -37.50 43.56
N GLN A 426 24.36 -38.01 43.20
CA GLN A 426 25.45 -38.21 44.14
C GLN A 426 26.74 -38.17 43.33
N LYS A 427 27.70 -37.35 43.78
CA LYS A 427 29.03 -37.10 43.20
C LYS A 427 29.12 -36.06 42.06
N THR A 428 29.55 -34.88 42.50
CA THR A 428 30.79 -34.20 42.07
C THR A 428 30.57 -32.80 41.50
N ARG A 429 31.14 -31.85 42.24
CA ARG A 429 31.43 -30.46 41.87
C ARG A 429 32.48 -30.40 40.74
N ASP A 430 32.46 -29.25 40.07
CA ASP A 430 33.54 -28.61 39.32
C ASP A 430 33.60 -28.81 37.80
N VAL A 431 33.87 -27.65 37.18
CA VAL A 431 34.35 -27.38 35.82
C VAL A 431 33.31 -27.36 34.70
N VAL A 432 32.90 -26.14 34.30
CA VAL A 432 32.47 -25.87 32.91
C VAL A 432 33.09 -24.56 32.43
N HIS A 433 34.05 -24.69 31.53
CA HIS A 433 34.54 -23.63 30.65
C HIS A 433 33.56 -23.43 29.48
N GLN A 434 33.43 -22.17 29.07
CA GLN A 434 32.65 -21.70 27.93
C GLN A 434 33.30 -22.10 26.59
N THR A 435 32.48 -22.54 25.63
CA THR A 435 32.78 -22.43 24.20
C THR A 435 31.55 -21.96 23.45
N LYS A 436 31.66 -20.80 22.80
CA LYS A 436 30.60 -20.17 22.00
C LYS A 436 30.95 -20.36 20.52
N VAL A 437 30.24 -21.25 19.83
CA VAL A 437 30.35 -21.44 18.37
C VAL A 437 29.24 -20.62 17.70
N MET A 438 29.63 -19.71 16.80
CA MET A 438 28.70 -19.01 15.91
C MET A 438 28.33 -19.90 14.73
N GLU A 439 27.06 -20.26 14.61
CA GLU A 439 26.52 -21.01 13.47
C GLU A 439 25.97 -20.03 12.42
N LYS A 440 26.53 -20.05 11.21
CA LYS A 440 26.02 -19.32 10.04
C LYS A 440 24.76 -20.04 9.51
N LYS A 441 23.57 -19.49 9.76
CA LYS A 441 22.31 -19.96 9.14
C LYS A 441 22.31 -19.66 7.63
N LYS A 442 22.07 -20.71 6.84
CA LYS A 442 21.90 -20.65 5.38
C LYS A 442 20.40 -20.62 5.06
N THR A 443 19.89 -19.48 4.64
CA THR A 443 18.47 -19.31 4.30
C THR A 443 18.21 -19.75 2.86
N VAL A 444 17.26 -20.66 2.66
CA VAL A 444 16.78 -21.13 1.34
C VAL A 444 15.31 -20.76 1.22
N MET A 445 14.82 -20.62 -0.01
CA MET A 445 13.46 -20.21 -0.38
C MET A 445 12.38 -21.10 0.27
N VAL A 446 11.42 -20.51 0.98
CA VAL A 446 10.25 -21.21 1.54
C VAL A 446 9.01 -20.64 0.85
N PHE A 447 8.31 -21.44 0.06
CA PHE A 447 6.95 -21.13 -0.36
C PHE A 447 5.96 -21.95 0.48
N PRO A 448 4.77 -21.42 0.78
CA PRO A 448 3.70 -22.22 1.36
C PRO A 448 3.38 -23.46 0.50
N LYS A 449 3.15 -24.60 1.15
CA LYS A 449 2.80 -25.87 0.47
C LYS A 449 1.44 -25.70 -0.22
N GLY A 450 1.40 -25.88 -1.54
CA GLY A 450 0.17 -25.81 -2.35
C GLY A 450 0.25 -24.89 -3.57
N ASP A 451 1.25 -24.00 -3.64
CA ASP A 451 1.23 -22.84 -4.53
C ASP A 451 2.23 -22.85 -5.70
N ILE A 452 2.98 -23.95 -5.89
CA ILE A 452 4.04 -24.07 -6.90
C ILE A 452 3.64 -25.06 -7.99
N THR A 453 3.65 -24.61 -9.25
CA THR A 453 3.68 -25.53 -10.41
C THR A 453 5.07 -25.53 -11.03
N ILE A 454 5.70 -26.71 -11.03
CA ILE A 454 6.93 -26.97 -11.76
C ILE A 454 6.54 -27.61 -13.09
N THR A 455 6.83 -26.94 -14.19
CA THR A 455 6.65 -27.50 -15.53
C THR A 455 8.02 -27.74 -16.14
N THR A 456 8.48 -28.98 -16.11
CA THR A 456 9.60 -29.42 -16.95
C THR A 456 9.03 -29.73 -18.32
N GLU A 457 9.36 -28.94 -19.33
CA GLU A 457 9.03 -29.31 -20.71
C GLU A 457 9.70 -30.65 -21.06
N LYS A 458 8.98 -31.42 -21.87
CA LYS A 458 9.46 -32.65 -22.50
C LYS A 458 10.79 -32.43 -23.22
N SER A 459 11.62 -33.48 -23.22
CA SER A 459 13.01 -33.42 -23.72
C SER A 459 13.08 -32.93 -25.16
N SER A 460 14.18 -32.26 -25.53
CA SER A 460 14.44 -31.75 -26.89
C SER A 460 14.22 -32.79 -27.99
N LEU A 461 14.36 -34.08 -27.66
CA LEU A 461 14.18 -35.21 -28.57
C LEU A 461 12.72 -35.39 -29.06
N GLU A 462 11.71 -34.94 -28.31
CA GLU A 462 10.31 -34.96 -28.79
C GLU A 462 10.00 -33.78 -29.71
N ARG A 463 10.63 -32.61 -29.50
CA ARG A 463 10.49 -31.45 -30.40
C ARG A 463 11.12 -31.68 -31.77
N ASP A 464 12.28 -32.35 -31.81
CA ASP A 464 12.96 -32.68 -33.06
C ASP A 464 12.14 -33.67 -33.92
N LYS A 465 11.23 -34.44 -33.31
CA LYS A 465 10.30 -35.32 -34.03
C LYS A 465 9.10 -34.59 -34.63
N GLU A 466 8.52 -33.63 -33.91
CA GLU A 466 7.42 -32.79 -34.43
C GLU A 466 7.89 -31.88 -35.57
N LEU A 467 9.08 -31.27 -35.44
CA LEU A 467 9.66 -30.44 -36.51
C LEU A 467 9.92 -31.23 -37.80
N ALA A 468 10.32 -32.50 -37.67
CA ALA A 468 10.57 -33.38 -38.82
C ALA A 468 9.27 -33.86 -39.51
N GLU A 469 8.13 -33.89 -38.81
CA GLU A 469 6.83 -34.17 -39.42
C GLU A 469 6.25 -32.94 -40.13
N GLU A 470 6.47 -31.73 -39.58
CA GLU A 470 6.03 -30.47 -40.19
C GLU A 470 6.81 -30.17 -41.49
N GLU A 471 8.13 -30.40 -41.50
CA GLU A 471 8.96 -30.21 -42.71
C GLU A 471 8.57 -31.19 -43.85
N LYS A 472 8.08 -32.40 -43.51
CA LYS A 472 7.54 -33.36 -44.49
C LYS A 472 6.20 -32.91 -45.06
N HIS A 473 5.35 -32.29 -44.25
CA HIS A 473 4.04 -31.80 -44.69
C HIS A 473 4.19 -30.60 -45.64
N ASP A 474 5.12 -29.70 -45.37
CA ASP A 474 5.38 -28.52 -46.21
C ASP A 474 6.05 -28.88 -47.54
N ALA A 475 6.97 -29.86 -47.55
CA ALA A 475 7.56 -30.37 -48.79
C ALA A 475 6.51 -30.98 -49.74
N ALA A 476 5.48 -31.64 -49.20
CA ALA A 476 4.38 -32.21 -49.98
C ALA A 476 3.42 -31.13 -50.54
N LEU A 477 3.28 -29.99 -49.85
CA LEU A 477 2.46 -28.88 -50.31
C LEU A 477 3.12 -28.12 -51.48
N VAL A 478 4.45 -27.95 -51.43
CA VAL A 478 5.24 -27.25 -52.46
C VAL A 478 5.23 -28.02 -53.80
N GLU A 479 5.26 -29.36 -53.76
CA GLU A 479 5.12 -30.21 -54.95
C GLU A 479 3.74 -30.06 -55.61
N ARG A 480 2.65 -29.96 -54.82
CA ARG A 480 1.29 -29.77 -55.36
C ARG A 480 1.07 -28.40 -56.01
N VAL A 481 1.76 -27.35 -55.55
CA VAL A 481 1.62 -25.99 -56.10
C VAL A 481 2.38 -25.82 -57.43
N LYS A 482 3.46 -26.57 -57.65
CA LYS A 482 4.23 -26.50 -58.92
C LYS A 482 3.47 -27.03 -60.15
N ALA A 483 2.45 -27.87 -59.98
CA ALA A 483 1.68 -28.45 -61.08
C ALA A 483 0.58 -27.53 -61.67
N SER A 484 0.32 -26.37 -61.08
CA SER A 484 -0.76 -25.46 -61.50
C SER A 484 -0.31 -24.01 -61.50
N THR A 485 0.65 -23.66 -62.36
CA THR A 485 1.01 -22.24 -62.57
C THR A 485 0.89 -21.85 -64.03
N ASN A 486 -0.29 -21.33 -64.37
CA ASN A 486 -0.52 -20.61 -65.61
C ASN A 486 0.20 -19.25 -65.51
N LYS A 487 1.16 -18.98 -66.41
CA LYS A 487 2.06 -17.79 -66.40
C LYS A 487 1.36 -16.43 -66.22
N LYS A 488 0.05 -16.33 -66.51
CA LYS A 488 -0.74 -15.10 -66.32
C LYS A 488 -0.99 -14.76 -64.84
N TRP A 489 -1.12 -15.76 -63.96
CA TRP A 489 -1.34 -15.51 -62.53
C TRP A 489 -0.12 -14.97 -61.81
N ILE A 490 1.09 -15.31 -62.29
CA ILE A 490 2.35 -14.80 -61.72
C ILE A 490 2.43 -13.28 -61.87
N TRP A 491 2.04 -12.73 -63.03
CA TRP A 491 2.04 -11.28 -63.24
C TRP A 491 1.02 -10.55 -62.36
N ILE A 492 -0.16 -11.12 -62.17
CA ILE A 492 -1.20 -10.54 -61.30
C ILE A 492 -0.75 -10.55 -59.83
N LEU A 493 -0.19 -11.67 -59.35
CA LEU A 493 0.33 -11.77 -57.99
C LEU A 493 1.51 -10.83 -57.75
N THR A 494 2.40 -10.67 -58.74
CA THR A 494 3.55 -9.76 -58.63
C THR A 494 3.08 -8.30 -58.53
N LEU A 495 2.07 -7.91 -59.33
CA LEU A 495 1.50 -6.56 -59.26
C LEU A 495 0.79 -6.31 -57.92
N ALA A 496 0.01 -7.28 -57.44
CA ALA A 496 -0.68 -7.19 -56.15
C ALA A 496 0.31 -7.07 -54.97
N PHE A 497 1.42 -7.81 -55.01
CA PHE A 497 2.47 -7.73 -53.99
C PHE A 497 3.16 -6.35 -53.99
N LEU A 498 3.38 -5.76 -55.17
CA LEU A 498 3.97 -4.43 -55.30
C LEU A 498 3.05 -3.34 -54.73
N VAL A 499 1.74 -3.44 -54.95
CA VAL A 499 0.75 -2.55 -54.35
C VAL A 499 0.72 -2.70 -52.82
N LEU A 500 0.79 -3.93 -52.31
CA LEU A 500 0.83 -4.19 -50.87
C LEU A 500 2.09 -3.61 -50.20
N LEU A 501 3.24 -3.69 -50.88
CA LEU A 501 4.49 -3.08 -50.42
C LEU A 501 4.38 -1.55 -50.32
N VAL A 502 3.76 -0.90 -51.31
CA VAL A 502 3.54 0.55 -51.27
C VAL A 502 2.59 0.96 -50.13
N LEU A 503 1.50 0.21 -49.93
CA LEU A 503 0.55 0.47 -48.85
C LEU A 503 1.15 0.26 -47.45
N THR A 504 1.96 -0.80 -47.27
CA THR A 504 2.66 -1.03 -46.00
C THR A 504 3.72 0.04 -45.74
N PHE A 505 4.46 0.47 -46.76
CA PHE A 505 5.43 1.56 -46.62
C PHE A 505 4.74 2.89 -46.26
N ALA A 506 3.61 3.21 -46.89
CA ALA A 506 2.80 4.37 -46.55
C ALA A 506 2.26 4.31 -45.12
N GLY A 507 1.77 3.14 -44.68
CA GLY A 507 1.32 2.91 -43.30
C GLY A 507 2.45 3.08 -42.28
N VAL A 508 3.65 2.56 -42.57
CA VAL A 508 4.84 2.73 -41.73
C VAL A 508 5.25 4.20 -41.66
N CYS A 509 5.18 4.96 -42.76
CA CYS A 509 5.47 6.40 -42.76
C CYS A 509 4.45 7.21 -41.94
N VAL A 510 3.15 6.87 -41.99
CA VAL A 510 2.11 7.51 -41.16
C VAL A 510 2.32 7.18 -39.68
N VAL A 511 2.63 5.92 -39.36
CA VAL A 511 2.97 5.52 -37.99
C VAL A 511 4.25 6.22 -37.53
N PHE A 512 5.30 6.35 -38.34
CA PHE A 512 6.51 7.09 -37.97
C PHE A 512 6.28 8.60 -37.77
N ARG A 513 5.32 9.21 -38.48
CA ARG A 513 4.92 10.61 -38.23
C ARG A 513 4.12 10.78 -36.95
N ILE A 514 3.31 9.80 -36.55
CA ILE A 514 2.53 9.84 -35.30
C ILE A 514 3.38 9.39 -34.09
N LYS A 515 4.38 8.52 -34.30
CA LYS A 515 5.22 7.93 -33.25
C LYS A 515 6.49 8.73 -32.94
N ARG A 516 6.49 10.03 -33.21
CA ARG A 516 7.47 10.99 -32.65
C ARG A 516 6.98 11.68 -31.37
N VAL A 517 6.01 11.07 -30.70
CA VAL A 517 5.88 11.19 -29.24
C VAL A 517 6.38 9.88 -28.66
N SER A 518 7.71 9.76 -28.60
CA SER A 518 8.35 8.76 -27.75
C SER A 518 7.83 8.99 -26.34
N SER A 519 7.11 8.01 -25.81
CA SER A 519 6.73 7.86 -24.41
C SER A 519 7.95 7.53 -23.53
N GLY A 520 9.04 8.25 -23.74
CA GLY A 520 10.09 8.45 -22.75
C GLY A 520 9.78 9.77 -22.07
N LEU A 521 9.56 9.74 -20.76
CA LEU A 521 9.42 10.94 -19.94
C LEU A 521 10.50 11.96 -20.36
N PRO A 522 10.12 13.19 -20.76
CA PRO A 522 11.08 14.17 -21.18
C PRO A 522 12.05 14.44 -20.01
N PRO A 523 13.38 14.42 -20.23
CA PRO A 523 14.34 14.70 -19.17
C PRO A 523 13.95 16.00 -18.45
N PRO A 524 14.12 16.07 -17.12
CA PRO A 524 13.66 17.20 -16.35
C PRO A 524 14.28 18.51 -16.89
N PRO A 525 13.50 19.59 -17.07
CA PRO A 525 13.94 20.82 -17.74
C PRO A 525 14.63 21.78 -16.76
N TYR A 526 15.18 21.25 -15.66
CA TYR A 526 15.87 22.04 -14.66
C TYR A 526 17.38 21.79 -14.75
N SER A 527 18.17 22.87 -14.74
CA SER A 527 19.63 22.76 -14.64
C SER A 527 19.99 22.60 -13.16
N LEU A 528 20.06 21.37 -12.67
CA LEU A 528 20.70 21.15 -11.37
C LEU A 528 22.19 21.47 -11.52
N ASN A 529 22.72 22.35 -10.69
CA ASN A 529 24.16 22.44 -10.53
C ASN A 529 24.69 21.09 -10.00
N LYS A 530 26.00 20.82 -10.17
CA LYS A 530 26.62 19.53 -9.82
C LYS A 530 26.34 19.13 -8.36
N ARG A 531 26.40 20.10 -7.43
CA ARG A 531 26.16 19.90 -6.00
C ARG A 531 24.69 19.53 -5.70
N SER A 532 23.73 20.21 -6.32
CA SER A 532 22.30 19.88 -6.18
C SER A 532 21.99 18.53 -6.83
N ARG A 533 22.71 18.12 -7.89
CA ARG A 533 22.62 16.77 -8.48
C ARG A 533 23.14 15.70 -7.54
N GLU A 534 24.33 15.87 -6.99
CA GLU A 534 24.94 14.94 -6.04
C GLU A 534 24.12 14.83 -4.75
N GLN A 535 23.59 15.95 -4.26
CA GLN A 535 22.72 15.99 -3.08
C GLN A 535 21.32 15.47 -3.39
N LEU A 536 20.71 15.76 -4.55
CA LEU A 536 19.49 15.05 -4.95
C LEU A 536 19.76 13.58 -5.14
N THR A 537 20.95 13.12 -5.51
CA THR A 537 21.24 11.68 -5.62
C THR A 537 21.47 11.05 -4.24
N SER A 538 22.04 11.78 -3.28
CA SER A 538 22.16 11.34 -1.88
C SER A 538 20.82 11.39 -1.16
N VAL A 539 20.00 12.40 -1.46
CA VAL A 539 18.61 12.49 -1.04
C VAL A 539 17.82 11.41 -1.76
N CYS A 540 17.99 11.15 -3.07
CA CYS A 540 17.31 10.14 -3.90
C CYS A 540 17.82 8.70 -3.75
N GLN A 541 18.80 8.41 -2.88
CA GLN A 541 18.78 7.11 -2.20
C GLN A 541 17.50 6.94 -1.34
N LEU A 542 16.77 8.04 -1.13
CA LEU A 542 15.40 8.22 -0.68
C LEU A 542 14.65 9.08 -1.72
N ALA A 543 14.14 8.44 -2.76
CA ALA A 543 13.60 9.03 -3.98
C ALA A 543 12.77 10.34 -3.83
N VAL A 544 12.88 11.24 -4.82
CA VAL A 544 12.05 12.42 -5.02
C VAL A 544 11.37 12.26 -6.38
N VAL A 545 10.03 12.27 -6.42
CA VAL A 545 9.26 12.23 -7.67
C VAL A 545 8.90 13.66 -8.07
N ILE A 546 9.32 14.05 -9.27
CA ILE A 546 8.99 15.33 -9.88
C ILE A 546 8.04 15.04 -11.06
N VAL A 547 6.75 15.32 -10.85
CA VAL A 547 5.70 15.12 -11.86
C VAL A 547 5.51 16.41 -12.65
N LYS A 548 5.58 16.32 -13.98
CA LYS A 548 5.38 17.44 -14.90
C LYS A 548 3.92 17.81 -15.07
#